data_AF-A0A3N5HMI8-F1
#
_entry.id   AF-A0A3N5HMI8-F1
#
_cell.length_a   1.000
_cell.length_b   1.000
_cell.length_c   1.000
_cell.angle_alpha   90.00
_cell.angle_beta   90.00
_cell.angle_gamma   90.00
#
_symmetry.space_group_name_H-M   'P 1'
#
loop_
_entity.id
_entity.type
_entity.pdbx_description
1 polymer ?
#
loop_
_entity_poly.entity_id
_entity_poly.type
_entity_poly.pdbx_seq_one_letter_code
_entity_poly.pdbx_strand_id
1 'polypeptide(L)'
;MLPPIVAAVRCFVDEEVRPVAAALEHADAYPHALVDRMRFLGLFGALVPADYGGLGLDVTTYARVIEELCRGWMSLAGVINSHTMATLIVLQHGTDEQRRRFLPRYASGETRGGLCLTEPHAGSDVQAIRTTARREGDRYVIDGSKMFITNGREGHAFALLAITDARALPRHRGMSCFIVEKGHPGFRVVKSLAKLGYKGVDTVELLFDGYEVPAANLVGGVEGRGFGQVMSGLETGRINIAARCVGVAQAAYEDALARARAGGAAPPALADLAAGTEAARLITYWAAGMKDRHERCDLEAGMAKLFASETAHEVAVAAMRVHGEAGTLAGLTVERHYRDTPLMIIGEGTNEIQRTLIARQLVERHGERLGALTSREGEPEERRQLVLAVRQFVDKAVVPVAAAHDAAARHPEALMRELAELGVLGALVDQRQGGLGLDLVTTAMILEELGRGWTTVAAAAAGHLAATWALDRLAPPAEREARLPALARADQLATAVFTGTVTARREGQAWLLTGTTGLADNAPRAGSFAVEAVAPDGGRVVALVERGAPGLRVGEPE
;
A
#
# COMPACT_ATOMS: atom_id res chain seq x y z
N MET A 1 -12.85 -13.59 5.28
CA MET A 1 -13.67 -12.90 6.30
C MET A 1 -12.87 -11.73 6.87
N LEU A 2 -13.53 -10.61 7.19
CA LEU A 2 -12.89 -9.50 7.92
C LEU A 2 -12.46 -9.98 9.31
N PRO A 3 -11.27 -9.60 9.82
CA PRO A 3 -10.89 -9.89 11.20
C PRO A 3 -11.94 -9.34 12.18
N PRO A 4 -12.29 -10.05 13.27
CA PRO A 4 -13.34 -9.62 14.20
C PRO A 4 -13.15 -8.19 14.74
N ILE A 5 -11.90 -7.79 15.02
CA ILE A 5 -11.59 -6.44 15.49
C ILE A 5 -11.89 -5.36 14.43
N VAL A 6 -11.65 -5.63 13.15
CA VAL A 6 -11.96 -4.68 12.07
C VAL A 6 -13.47 -4.52 11.92
N ALA A 7 -14.22 -5.62 12.04
CA ALA A 7 -15.69 -5.57 12.03
C ALA A 7 -16.25 -4.79 13.24
N ALA A 8 -15.68 -4.98 14.43
CA ALA A 8 -16.06 -4.23 15.63
C ALA A 8 -15.77 -2.72 15.50
N VAL A 9 -14.61 -2.35 14.94
CA VAL A 9 -14.26 -0.95 14.68
C VAL A 9 -15.16 -0.33 13.63
N ARG A 10 -15.53 -1.06 12.57
CA ARG A 10 -16.52 -0.59 11.59
C ARG A 10 -17.87 -0.28 12.24
N CYS A 11 -18.36 -1.17 13.10
CA CYS A 11 -19.60 -0.96 13.87
C CYS A 11 -19.51 0.29 14.75
N PHE A 12 -18.42 0.43 15.51
CA PHE A 12 -18.13 1.62 16.32
C PHE A 12 -18.13 2.91 15.47
N VAL A 13 -17.52 2.86 14.29
CA VAL A 13 -17.46 4.01 13.38
C VAL A 13 -18.85 4.41 12.90
N ASP A 14 -19.64 3.44 12.44
CA ASP A 14 -20.98 3.71 11.88
C ASP A 14 -21.98 4.16 12.94
N GLU A 15 -21.96 3.54 14.12
CA GLU A 15 -22.96 3.76 15.17
C GLU A 15 -22.59 4.89 16.15
N GLU A 16 -21.31 5.07 16.46
CA GLU A 16 -20.87 5.99 17.52
C GLU A 16 -20.08 7.20 16.97
N VAL A 17 -19.25 7.02 15.92
CA VAL A 17 -18.38 8.11 15.42
C VAL A 17 -19.10 9.02 14.43
N ARG A 18 -19.63 8.47 13.32
CA ARG A 18 -20.23 9.26 12.23
C ARG A 18 -21.35 10.20 12.71
N PRO A 19 -22.24 9.81 13.65
CA PRO A 19 -23.31 10.70 14.12
C PRO A 19 -22.83 11.98 14.82
N VAL A 20 -21.66 11.97 15.45
CA VAL A 20 -21.17 13.09 16.29
C VAL A 20 -19.97 13.82 15.70
N ALA A 21 -19.28 13.23 14.72
CA ALA A 21 -18.00 13.72 14.22
C ALA A 21 -18.08 15.14 13.66
N ALA A 22 -19.13 15.51 12.92
CA ALA A 22 -19.26 16.85 12.35
C ALA A 22 -19.36 17.95 13.41
N ALA A 23 -20.18 17.73 14.46
CA ALA A 23 -20.36 18.68 15.54
C ALA A 23 -19.08 18.88 16.36
N LEU A 24 -18.41 17.77 16.71
CA LEU A 24 -17.14 17.81 17.46
C LEU A 24 -16.02 18.46 16.64
N GLU A 25 -15.91 18.12 15.36
CA GLU A 25 -14.88 18.66 14.47
C GLU A 25 -15.08 20.16 14.23
N HIS A 26 -16.31 20.63 14.04
CA HIS A 26 -16.60 22.06 13.89
C HIS A 26 -16.22 22.85 15.15
N ALA A 27 -16.56 22.31 16.32
CA ALA A 27 -16.22 22.89 17.62
C ALA A 27 -14.74 22.76 18.03
N ASP A 28 -13.93 22.02 17.26
CA ASP A 28 -12.56 21.63 17.62
C ASP A 28 -12.48 20.96 19.02
N ALA A 29 -13.52 20.20 19.37
CA ALA A 29 -13.68 19.59 20.68
C ALA A 29 -13.01 18.22 20.76
N TYR A 30 -12.28 17.96 21.84
CA TYR A 30 -11.65 16.65 22.04
C TYR A 30 -12.70 15.55 22.28
N PRO A 31 -12.64 14.43 21.55
CA PRO A 31 -13.71 13.43 21.58
C PRO A 31 -13.52 12.42 22.72
N HIS A 32 -13.61 12.86 23.98
CA HIS A 32 -13.36 12.03 25.16
C HIS A 32 -14.13 10.70 25.15
N ALA A 33 -15.44 10.73 24.88
CA ALA A 33 -16.27 9.52 24.87
C ALA A 33 -15.83 8.50 23.79
N LEU A 34 -15.48 8.97 22.59
CA LEU A 34 -14.99 8.11 21.51
C LEU A 34 -13.62 7.53 21.85
N VAL A 35 -12.77 8.31 22.49
CA VAL A 35 -11.44 7.89 22.95
C VAL A 35 -11.53 6.83 24.05
N ASP A 36 -12.45 6.99 25.01
CA ASP A 36 -12.72 5.98 26.03
C ASP A 36 -13.26 4.70 25.41
N ARG A 37 -14.09 4.81 24.36
CA ARG A 37 -14.55 3.66 23.59
C ARG A 37 -13.40 2.95 22.86
N MET A 38 -12.50 3.71 22.22
CA MET A 38 -11.29 3.16 21.59
C MET A 38 -10.37 2.46 22.61
N ARG A 39 -10.31 2.99 23.84
CA ARG A 39 -9.62 2.34 24.96
C ARG A 39 -10.27 1.02 25.33
N PHE A 40 -11.59 0.97 25.46
CA PHE A 40 -12.31 -0.27 25.75
C PHE A 40 -12.12 -1.34 24.65
N LEU A 41 -12.04 -0.93 23.39
CA LEU A 41 -11.74 -1.81 22.25
C LEU A 41 -10.27 -2.28 22.21
N GLY A 42 -9.40 -1.80 23.10
CA GLY A 42 -7.99 -2.20 23.18
C GLY A 42 -7.08 -1.55 22.13
N LEU A 43 -7.53 -0.50 21.45
CA LEU A 43 -6.82 0.04 20.27
C LEU A 43 -5.49 0.72 20.59
N PHE A 44 -5.27 1.16 21.84
CA PHE A 44 -3.98 1.71 22.29
C PHE A 44 -2.91 0.61 22.41
N GLY A 45 -3.32 -0.63 22.72
CA GLY A 45 -2.45 -1.80 22.76
C GLY A 45 -2.45 -2.62 21.47
N ALA A 46 -2.89 -2.07 20.33
CA ALA A 46 -3.10 -2.82 19.10
C ALA A 46 -1.89 -3.67 18.68
N LEU A 47 -0.70 -3.09 18.64
CA LEU A 47 0.55 -3.76 18.25
C LEU A 47 1.37 -4.27 19.45
N VAL A 48 0.85 -4.13 20.67
CA VAL A 48 1.56 -4.58 21.88
C VAL A 48 1.29 -6.08 22.08
N PRO A 49 2.31 -6.91 22.35
CA PRO A 49 2.10 -8.34 22.62
C PRO A 49 1.17 -8.59 23.80
N ALA A 50 0.47 -9.73 23.75
CA ALA A 50 -0.46 -10.15 24.80
C ALA A 50 0.19 -10.27 26.19
N ASP A 51 1.49 -10.63 26.26
CA ASP A 51 2.27 -10.70 27.50
C ASP A 51 2.36 -9.37 28.25
N TYR A 52 2.15 -8.25 27.54
CA TYR A 52 2.07 -6.90 28.12
C TYR A 52 0.62 -6.36 28.14
N GLY A 53 -0.38 -7.21 27.92
CA GLY A 53 -1.80 -6.85 27.94
C GLY A 53 -2.31 -6.17 26.67
N GLY A 54 -1.58 -6.27 25.55
CA GLY A 54 -2.04 -5.76 24.26
C GLY A 54 -2.81 -6.79 23.42
N LEU A 55 -3.20 -6.37 22.21
CA LEU A 55 -3.93 -7.22 21.27
C LEU A 55 -3.03 -8.09 20.38
N GLY A 56 -1.73 -7.75 20.26
CA GLY A 56 -0.77 -8.48 19.45
C GLY A 56 -1.13 -8.53 17.96
N LEU A 57 -1.81 -7.51 17.43
CA LEU A 57 -2.22 -7.47 16.03
C LEU A 57 -1.00 -7.37 15.12
N ASP A 58 -1.12 -8.00 13.95
CA ASP A 58 -0.25 -7.71 12.83
C ASP A 58 -0.52 -6.29 12.26
N VAL A 59 0.46 -5.75 11.54
CA VAL A 59 0.45 -4.40 10.98
C VAL A 59 -0.61 -4.28 9.88
N THR A 60 -0.88 -5.34 9.11
CA THR A 60 -1.96 -5.34 8.10
C THR A 60 -3.34 -5.15 8.74
N THR A 61 -3.62 -5.85 9.84
CA THR A 61 -4.86 -5.74 10.61
C THR A 61 -4.95 -4.39 11.30
N TYR A 62 -3.84 -3.88 11.84
CA TYR A 62 -3.76 -2.53 12.37
C TYR A 62 -4.06 -1.47 11.29
N ALA A 63 -3.48 -1.59 10.09
CA ALA A 63 -3.77 -0.69 8.97
C ALA A 63 -5.26 -0.67 8.61
N ARG A 64 -5.91 -1.84 8.59
CA ARG A 64 -7.37 -1.96 8.38
C ARG A 64 -8.20 -1.28 9.46
N VAL A 65 -7.79 -1.40 10.73
CA VAL A 65 -8.43 -0.68 11.84
C VAL A 65 -8.33 0.84 11.65
N ILE A 66 -7.16 1.33 11.25
CA ILE A 66 -6.92 2.76 11.03
C ILE A 66 -7.72 3.28 9.83
N GLU A 67 -7.80 2.50 8.75
CA GLU A 67 -8.64 2.82 7.60
C GLU A 67 -10.11 3.00 8.00
N GLU A 68 -10.67 2.07 8.77
CA GLU A 68 -12.06 2.18 9.24
C GLU A 68 -12.28 3.40 10.15
N LEU A 69 -11.37 3.66 11.09
CA LEU A 69 -11.45 4.86 11.93
C LEU A 69 -11.47 6.14 11.09
N CYS A 70 -10.60 6.22 10.08
CA CYS A 70 -10.49 7.37 9.19
C CYS A 70 -11.66 7.52 8.21
N ARG A 71 -12.36 6.42 7.87
CA ARG A 71 -13.64 6.48 7.14
C ARG A 71 -14.71 7.22 7.94
N GLY A 72 -14.66 7.13 9.27
CA GLY A 72 -15.52 7.90 10.17
C GLY A 72 -15.03 9.34 10.36
N TRP A 73 -13.83 9.46 10.92
CA TRP A 73 -13.19 10.74 11.23
C TRP A 73 -11.69 10.58 11.46
N MET A 74 -10.89 11.24 10.62
CA MET A 74 -9.43 11.10 10.61
C MET A 74 -8.76 11.35 11.97
N SER A 75 -9.27 12.29 12.76
CA SER A 75 -8.66 12.70 14.03
C SER A 75 -8.54 11.57 15.05
N LEU A 76 -9.41 10.55 15.01
CA LEU A 76 -9.34 9.41 15.91
C LEU A 76 -8.06 8.57 15.69
N ALA A 77 -7.64 8.37 14.44
CA ALA A 77 -6.37 7.71 14.15
C ALA A 77 -5.16 8.52 14.67
N GLY A 78 -5.33 9.84 14.77
CA GLY A 78 -4.35 10.74 15.38
C GLY A 78 -4.07 10.46 16.84
N VAL A 79 -5.13 10.19 17.60
CA VAL A 79 -5.04 9.86 19.02
C VAL A 79 -4.22 8.58 19.23
N ILE A 80 -4.32 7.60 18.33
CA ILE A 80 -3.62 6.32 18.43
C ILE A 80 -2.18 6.40 17.90
N ASN A 81 -1.93 6.95 16.72
CA ASN A 81 -0.65 6.73 16.04
C ASN A 81 0.58 7.21 16.82
N SER A 82 0.56 8.45 17.32
CA SER A 82 1.72 8.98 18.05
C SER A 82 1.95 8.22 19.36
N HIS A 83 0.89 7.68 19.97
CA HIS A 83 0.98 6.75 21.09
C HIS A 83 1.58 5.41 20.68
N THR A 84 1.12 4.83 19.57
CA THR A 84 1.66 3.57 19.03
C THR A 84 3.14 3.70 18.70
N MET A 85 3.60 4.79 18.10
CA MET A 85 5.03 5.00 17.83
C MET A 85 5.86 5.05 19.11
N ALA A 86 5.43 5.82 20.12
CA ALA A 86 6.11 5.85 21.41
C ALA A 86 6.14 4.47 22.09
N THR A 87 5.05 3.72 21.97
CA THR A 87 4.93 2.36 22.49
C THR A 87 5.87 1.39 21.77
N LEU A 88 5.95 1.45 20.43
CA LEU A 88 6.85 0.62 19.63
C LEU A 88 8.32 0.91 19.94
N ILE A 89 8.69 2.17 20.19
CA ILE A 89 10.04 2.55 20.60
C ILE A 89 10.43 1.82 21.89
N VAL A 90 9.55 1.81 22.91
CA VAL A 90 9.79 1.07 24.16
C VAL A 90 9.77 -0.43 23.92
N LEU A 91 8.81 -0.93 23.14
CA LEU A 91 8.66 -2.35 22.84
C LEU A 91 9.88 -2.93 22.14
N GLN A 92 10.54 -2.17 21.27
CA GLN A 92 11.69 -2.65 20.51
C GLN A 92 13.01 -2.37 21.21
N HIS A 93 13.17 -1.18 21.79
CA HIS A 93 14.47 -0.66 22.26
C HIS A 93 14.57 -0.46 23.76
N GLY A 94 13.48 -0.61 24.50
CA GLY A 94 13.48 -0.48 25.95
C GLY A 94 14.25 -1.61 26.64
N THR A 95 14.76 -1.37 27.85
CA THR A 95 15.21 -2.46 28.72
C THR A 95 14.02 -3.31 29.19
N ASP A 96 14.27 -4.49 29.75
CA ASP A 96 13.19 -5.34 30.26
C ASP A 96 12.40 -4.66 31.39
N GLU A 97 13.07 -3.88 32.25
CA GLU A 97 12.44 -3.05 33.28
C GLU A 97 11.54 -1.97 32.64
N GLN A 98 11.99 -1.32 31.57
CA GLN A 98 11.20 -0.32 30.86
C GLN A 98 9.98 -0.96 30.20
N ARG A 99 10.14 -2.11 29.55
CA ARG A 99 9.04 -2.86 28.93
C ARG A 99 8.01 -3.27 29.97
N ARG A 100 8.43 -3.86 31.09
CA ARG A 100 7.56 -4.23 32.23
C ARG A 100 6.85 -3.04 32.86
N ARG A 101 7.51 -1.87 32.96
CA ARG A 101 6.94 -0.66 33.56
C ARG A 101 5.94 0.06 32.65
N PHE A 102 6.26 0.22 31.37
CA PHE A 102 5.52 1.12 30.48
C PHE A 102 4.46 0.39 29.62
N LEU A 103 4.79 -0.76 29.05
CA LEU A 103 3.92 -1.40 28.04
C LEU A 103 2.53 -1.77 28.58
N PRO A 104 2.35 -2.28 29.81
CA PRO A 104 1.01 -2.56 30.34
C PRO A 104 0.12 -1.31 30.46
N ARG A 105 0.69 -0.18 30.88
CA ARG A 105 -0.01 1.11 31.00
C ARG A 105 -0.33 1.71 29.63
N TYR A 106 0.53 1.45 28.64
CA TYR A 106 0.30 1.88 27.25
C TYR A 106 -0.78 1.04 26.59
N ALA A 107 -0.68 -0.29 26.71
CA ALA A 107 -1.63 -1.22 26.12
C ALA A 107 -3.07 -1.02 26.62
N SER A 108 -3.22 -0.76 27.92
CA SER A 108 -4.53 -0.49 28.53
C SER A 108 -5.11 0.90 28.20
N GLY A 109 -4.30 1.79 27.59
CA GLY A 109 -4.66 3.19 27.37
C GLY A 109 -4.76 4.04 28.63
N GLU A 110 -4.28 3.55 29.79
CA GLU A 110 -4.16 4.36 31.01
C GLU A 110 -3.17 5.50 30.81
N THR A 111 -2.00 5.20 30.25
CA THR A 111 -1.00 6.18 29.89
C THR A 111 -0.95 6.32 28.38
N ARG A 112 -1.52 7.42 27.87
CA ARG A 112 -1.50 7.75 26.45
C ARG A 112 -0.44 8.79 26.16
N GLY A 113 -0.09 8.97 24.90
CA GLY A 113 1.13 9.69 24.61
C GLY A 113 1.36 10.07 23.16
N GLY A 114 2.54 10.62 22.95
CA GLY A 114 2.98 11.06 21.63
C GLY A 114 4.48 10.98 21.43
N LEU A 115 4.90 11.47 20.28
CA LEU A 115 6.29 11.54 19.86
C LEU A 115 6.71 13.00 19.77
N CYS A 116 7.87 13.32 20.33
CA CYS A 116 8.40 14.68 20.44
C CYS A 116 9.71 14.82 19.67
N LEU A 117 9.61 15.07 18.36
CA LEU A 117 10.75 15.30 17.48
C LEU A 117 10.85 16.78 17.08
N THR A 118 9.80 17.26 16.41
CA THR A 118 9.76 18.55 15.72
C THR A 118 9.92 19.73 16.67
N GLU A 119 10.69 20.71 16.21
CA GLU A 119 10.91 22.00 16.86
C GLU A 119 10.49 23.12 15.91
N PRO A 120 10.24 24.35 16.40
CA PRO A 120 9.77 25.45 15.56
C PRO A 120 10.61 25.70 14.30
N HIS A 121 11.93 25.48 14.36
CA HIS A 121 12.86 25.64 13.24
C HIS A 121 13.25 24.33 12.55
N ALA A 122 12.83 23.17 13.05
CA ALA A 122 13.30 21.86 12.58
C ALA A 122 12.17 20.81 12.59
N GLY A 123 11.61 20.55 11.41
CA GLY A 123 10.69 19.43 11.17
C GLY A 123 11.32 18.35 10.30
N SER A 124 11.58 18.66 9.03
CA SER A 124 12.20 17.72 8.08
C SER A 124 13.64 17.37 8.45
N ASP A 125 14.44 18.37 8.86
CA ASP A 125 15.80 18.14 9.36
C ASP A 125 15.78 17.86 10.87
N VAL A 126 15.42 16.62 11.23
CA VAL A 126 15.41 16.15 12.62
C VAL A 126 16.79 16.24 13.27
N GLN A 127 17.88 16.24 12.49
CA GLN A 127 19.21 16.43 13.07
C GLN A 127 19.43 17.87 13.55
N ALA A 128 18.72 18.87 13.01
CA ALA A 128 18.84 20.28 13.38
C ALA A 128 18.11 20.68 14.68
N ILE A 129 17.52 19.73 15.41
CA ILE A 129 16.93 20.02 16.74
C ILE A 129 17.97 20.64 17.70
N ARG A 130 17.47 21.32 18.71
CA ARG A 130 18.24 22.07 19.73
C ARG A 130 17.89 21.69 21.16
N THR A 131 16.79 20.98 21.40
CA THR A 131 16.46 20.47 22.74
C THR A 131 17.62 19.63 23.28
N THR A 132 18.09 19.94 24.48
CA THR A 132 19.22 19.27 25.13
C THR A 132 18.76 18.43 26.30
N ALA A 133 19.56 17.43 26.66
CA ALA A 133 19.40 16.64 27.87
C ALA A 133 20.78 16.47 28.53
N ARG A 134 21.00 17.17 29.66
CA ARG A 134 22.28 17.15 30.37
C ARG A 134 22.20 16.21 31.57
N ARG A 135 23.12 15.24 31.63
CA ARG A 135 23.17 14.27 32.74
C ARG A 135 23.59 14.95 34.05
N GLU A 136 22.84 14.68 35.11
CA GLU A 136 23.13 15.07 36.51
C GLU A 136 22.92 13.86 37.42
N GLY A 137 23.98 13.10 37.71
CA GLY A 137 23.87 11.92 38.56
C GLY A 137 22.95 10.84 37.97
N ASP A 138 21.83 10.59 38.64
CA ASP A 138 20.81 9.60 38.28
C ASP A 138 19.62 10.20 37.51
N ARG A 139 19.73 11.45 37.06
CA ARG A 139 18.73 12.15 36.23
C ARG A 139 19.36 12.89 35.05
N TYR A 140 18.51 13.39 34.17
CA TYR A 140 18.85 14.35 33.13
C TYR A 140 18.00 15.60 33.31
N VAL A 141 18.59 16.76 33.05
CA VAL A 141 17.90 18.04 32.97
C VAL A 141 17.70 18.39 31.50
N ILE A 142 16.45 18.61 31.09
CA ILE A 142 16.04 18.85 29.71
C ILE A 142 15.59 20.30 29.53
N ASP A 143 16.14 20.94 28.51
CA ASP A 143 15.83 22.31 28.11
C ASP A 143 15.53 22.35 26.61
N GLY A 144 14.40 22.95 26.24
CA GLY A 144 14.03 23.12 24.84
C GLY A 144 12.53 23.26 24.63
N SER A 145 12.13 23.30 23.36
CA SER A 145 10.72 23.35 22.97
C SER A 145 10.45 22.39 21.83
N LYS A 146 9.23 21.85 21.81
CA LYS A 146 8.73 20.94 20.77
C LYS A 146 7.43 21.50 20.21
N MET A 147 7.21 21.31 18.92
CA MET A 147 6.07 21.88 18.20
C MET A 147 5.34 20.80 17.41
N PHE A 148 4.05 21.00 17.17
CA PHE A 148 3.16 20.06 16.48
C PHE A 148 2.98 18.73 17.20
N ILE A 149 2.99 18.75 18.54
CA ILE A 149 2.90 17.54 19.34
C ILE A 149 1.45 17.12 19.49
N THR A 150 1.09 16.05 18.78
CA THR A 150 -0.24 15.40 18.87
C THR A 150 -0.38 14.72 20.24
N ASN A 151 -1.56 14.78 20.85
CA ASN A 151 -1.84 14.32 22.22
C ASN A 151 -1.06 15.11 23.30
N GLY A 152 -0.49 16.25 22.98
CA GLY A 152 0.35 16.99 23.91
C GLY A 152 -0.40 17.60 25.11
N ARG A 153 -1.72 17.82 25.03
CA ARG A 153 -2.60 18.26 26.12
C ARG A 153 -3.28 17.09 26.83
N GLU A 154 -3.86 16.14 26.09
CA GLU A 154 -4.62 15.03 26.67
C GLU A 154 -3.78 13.81 27.03
N GLY A 155 -2.59 13.66 26.44
CA GLY A 155 -1.64 12.59 26.74
C GLY A 155 -0.88 12.79 28.05
N HIS A 156 -0.14 11.77 28.45
CA HIS A 156 0.53 11.66 29.75
C HIS A 156 2.03 11.40 29.62
N ALA A 157 2.46 10.60 28.62
CA ALA A 157 3.86 10.23 28.41
C ALA A 157 4.30 10.46 26.96
N PHE A 158 5.55 10.84 26.72
CA PHE A 158 6.06 11.15 25.38
C PHE A 158 7.45 10.57 25.15
N ALA A 159 7.67 10.00 23.96
CA ALA A 159 9.01 9.67 23.49
C ALA A 159 9.66 10.96 22.95
N LEU A 160 10.67 11.47 23.66
CA LEU A 160 11.34 12.74 23.40
C LEU A 160 12.74 12.52 22.85
N LEU A 161 13.02 13.10 21.69
CA LEU A 161 14.37 13.16 21.14
C LEU A 161 15.06 14.46 21.60
N ALA A 162 16.21 14.31 22.25
CA ALA A 162 17.04 15.40 22.75
C ALA A 162 18.54 15.12 22.50
N ILE A 163 19.35 16.18 22.48
CA ILE A 163 20.80 16.11 22.32
C ILE A 163 21.45 15.87 23.69
N THR A 164 22.15 14.75 23.84
CA THR A 164 22.98 14.45 25.02
C THR A 164 24.45 14.77 24.79
N ASP A 165 24.92 14.73 23.53
CA ASP A 165 26.29 15.15 23.16
C ASP A 165 26.26 16.00 21.89
N ALA A 166 26.44 17.31 22.04
CA ALA A 166 26.48 18.25 20.91
C ALA A 166 27.77 18.15 20.07
N ARG A 167 28.81 17.46 20.55
CA ARG A 167 30.11 17.34 19.88
C ARG A 167 30.24 16.03 19.08
N ALA A 168 29.28 15.12 19.21
CA ALA A 168 29.30 13.84 18.52
C ALA A 168 29.32 14.00 16.98
N LEU A 169 30.15 13.20 16.31
CA LEU A 169 30.22 13.11 14.85
C LEU A 169 30.06 11.63 14.42
N PRO A 170 29.10 11.30 13.52
CA PRO A 170 28.07 12.18 12.95
C PRO A 170 27.03 12.65 13.99
N ARG A 171 26.39 13.80 13.74
CA ARG A 171 25.52 14.52 14.70
C ARG A 171 24.40 13.66 15.31
N HIS A 172 23.79 12.76 14.54
CA HIS A 172 22.75 11.87 15.04
C HIS A 172 23.21 10.93 16.18
N ARG A 173 24.53 10.66 16.31
CA ARG A 173 25.09 9.88 17.43
C ARG A 173 25.14 10.66 18.74
N GLY A 174 24.88 11.96 18.72
CA GLY A 174 24.76 12.81 19.90
C GLY A 174 23.34 12.88 20.46
N MET A 175 22.40 12.12 19.89
CA MET A 175 20.97 12.23 20.19
C MET A 175 20.46 11.00 20.94
N SER A 176 19.63 11.24 21.96
CA SER A 176 19.07 10.21 22.84
C SER A 176 17.56 10.33 22.93
N CYS A 177 16.88 9.20 23.12
CA CYS A 177 15.43 9.14 23.26
C CYS A 177 15.07 8.91 24.74
N PHE A 178 14.15 9.69 25.27
CA PHE A 178 13.67 9.60 26.65
C PHE A 178 12.16 9.38 26.67
N ILE A 179 11.66 8.63 27.66
CA ILE A 179 10.24 8.65 27.99
C ILE A 179 10.00 9.73 29.04
N VAL A 180 9.33 10.81 28.68
CA VAL A 180 9.00 11.92 29.59
C VAL A 180 7.54 11.88 29.98
N GLU A 181 7.24 11.98 31.27
CA GLU A 181 5.87 11.96 31.81
C GLU A 181 5.48 13.38 32.28
N LYS A 182 4.23 13.76 32.09
CA LYS A 182 3.67 15.00 32.66
C LYS A 182 3.61 14.93 34.18
N GLY A 183 3.53 16.10 34.82
CA GLY A 183 3.34 16.23 36.26
C GLY A 183 4.62 16.57 37.03
N HIS A 184 5.78 16.55 36.36
CA HIS A 184 7.04 17.04 36.95
C HIS A 184 7.27 18.53 36.61
N PRO A 185 7.92 19.30 37.51
CA PRO A 185 8.32 20.69 37.24
C PRO A 185 9.13 20.80 35.95
N GLY A 186 8.97 21.93 35.25
CA GLY A 186 9.67 22.21 34.00
C GLY A 186 8.98 21.72 32.72
N PHE A 187 7.94 20.87 32.80
CA PHE A 187 7.11 20.51 31.64
C PHE A 187 5.90 21.44 31.52
N ARG A 188 5.72 22.12 30.38
CA ARG A 188 4.55 22.97 30.13
C ARG A 188 3.93 22.73 28.76
N VAL A 189 2.61 22.64 28.71
CA VAL A 189 1.83 22.76 27.48
C VAL A 189 1.58 24.24 27.24
N VAL A 190 2.25 24.83 26.25
CA VAL A 190 2.23 26.29 26.02
C VAL A 190 0.89 26.72 25.43
N LYS A 191 0.50 26.11 24.31
CA LYS A 191 -0.76 26.42 23.61
C LYS A 191 -1.19 25.27 22.71
N SER A 192 -2.49 25.18 22.47
CA SER A 192 -3.04 24.37 21.38
C SER A 192 -2.97 25.17 20.07
N LEU A 193 -2.68 24.50 18.96
CA LEU A 193 -2.57 25.08 17.63
C LEU A 193 -3.90 24.92 16.88
N ALA A 194 -4.42 26.02 16.33
CA ALA A 194 -5.56 25.99 15.41
C ALA A 194 -5.12 25.42 14.06
N LYS A 195 -5.95 24.54 13.47
CA LYS A 195 -5.62 23.77 12.26
C LYS A 195 -6.75 23.84 11.24
N LEU A 196 -6.40 23.65 9.96
CA LEU A 196 -7.35 23.61 8.83
C LEU A 196 -8.32 22.42 8.95
N GLY A 197 -7.76 21.22 9.12
CA GLY A 197 -8.45 19.98 9.45
C GLY A 197 -7.76 19.32 10.63
N TYR A 198 -7.95 18.01 10.81
CA TYR A 198 -7.41 17.27 11.95
C TYR A 198 -7.81 17.89 13.30
N LYS A 199 -9.00 18.50 13.32
CA LYS A 199 -9.58 19.16 14.49
C LYS A 199 -10.08 18.12 15.49
N GLY A 200 -10.31 18.52 16.73
CA GLY A 200 -10.70 17.66 17.84
C GLY A 200 -9.52 17.00 18.54
N VAL A 201 -8.61 16.32 17.81
CA VAL A 201 -7.36 15.86 18.45
C VAL A 201 -6.46 17.06 18.74
N ASP A 202 -5.89 17.12 19.94
CA ASP A 202 -5.07 18.25 20.32
C ASP A 202 -3.68 18.18 19.68
N THR A 203 -3.17 19.33 19.28
CA THR A 203 -1.81 19.51 18.75
C THR A 203 -1.23 20.75 19.39
N VAL A 204 -0.09 20.62 20.07
CA VAL A 204 0.40 21.67 20.96
C VAL A 204 1.86 22.02 20.73
N GLU A 205 2.25 23.14 21.33
CA GLU A 205 3.64 23.45 21.64
C GLU A 205 3.94 23.01 23.09
N LEU A 206 5.04 22.28 23.27
CA LEU A 206 5.56 21.85 24.56
C LEU A 206 6.85 22.60 24.88
N LEU A 207 7.00 23.01 26.14
CA LEU A 207 8.21 23.63 26.66
C LEU A 207 8.78 22.76 27.78
N PHE A 208 10.09 22.55 27.72
CA PHE A 208 10.91 21.94 28.75
C PHE A 208 11.87 23.01 29.26
N ASP A 209 11.73 23.39 30.53
CA ASP A 209 12.49 24.46 31.20
C ASP A 209 13.05 23.87 32.50
N GLY A 210 14.30 23.41 32.46
CA GLY A 210 14.93 22.66 33.53
C GLY A 210 14.17 21.38 33.92
N TYR A 211 13.53 20.70 32.96
CA TYR A 211 12.71 19.52 33.25
C TYR A 211 13.60 18.34 33.66
N GLU A 212 13.37 17.80 34.86
CA GLU A 212 14.13 16.65 35.36
C GLU A 212 13.47 15.32 34.94
N VAL A 213 14.24 14.45 34.29
CA VAL A 213 13.84 13.09 33.95
C VAL A 213 14.79 12.06 34.56
N PRO A 214 14.30 10.97 35.19
CA PRO A 214 15.17 9.92 35.68
C PRO A 214 16.04 9.31 34.57
N ALA A 215 17.30 8.97 34.86
CA ALA A 215 18.17 8.30 33.91
C ALA A 215 17.61 6.94 33.47
N ALA A 216 16.81 6.30 34.32
CA ALA A 216 16.08 5.07 34.00
C ALA A 216 15.03 5.23 32.87
N ASN A 217 14.69 6.46 32.49
CA ASN A 217 13.79 6.75 31.37
C ASN A 217 14.52 7.00 30.04
N LEU A 218 15.86 6.94 30.01
CA LEU A 218 16.64 6.87 28.76
C LEU A 218 16.38 5.53 28.08
N VAL A 219 15.76 5.54 26.90
CA VAL A 219 15.33 4.32 26.21
C VAL A 219 16.53 3.42 25.90
N GLY A 220 16.51 2.20 26.44
CA GLY A 220 17.58 1.22 26.29
C GLY A 220 18.84 1.50 27.12
N GLY A 221 18.85 2.57 27.92
CA GLY A 221 19.92 2.88 28.88
C GLY A 221 21.25 3.35 28.27
N VAL A 222 21.31 3.58 26.95
CA VAL A 222 22.54 3.97 26.24
C VAL A 222 22.31 5.26 25.45
N GLU A 223 23.12 6.28 25.73
CA GLU A 223 23.09 7.55 25.01
C GLU A 223 23.48 7.40 23.54
N GLY A 224 23.04 8.34 22.70
CA GLY A 224 23.46 8.42 21.29
C GLY A 224 22.77 7.42 20.36
N ARG A 225 21.80 6.65 20.87
CA ARG A 225 20.99 5.69 20.12
C ARG A 225 19.61 6.24 19.71
N GLY A 226 19.26 7.44 20.22
CA GLY A 226 17.92 8.00 20.12
C GLY A 226 17.42 8.20 18.69
N PHE A 227 18.28 8.69 17.79
CA PHE A 227 17.88 8.94 16.41
C PHE A 227 17.42 7.65 15.70
N GLY A 228 18.21 6.57 15.78
CA GLY A 228 17.85 5.29 15.17
C GLY A 228 16.58 4.69 15.79
N GLN A 229 16.43 4.79 17.11
CA GLN A 229 15.24 4.33 17.83
C GLN A 229 13.97 5.04 17.33
N VAL A 230 13.97 6.38 17.24
CA VAL A 230 12.78 7.11 16.76
C VAL A 230 12.50 6.85 15.28
N MET A 231 13.55 6.75 14.43
CA MET A 231 13.38 6.45 13.00
C MET A 231 12.75 5.07 12.78
N SER A 232 13.07 4.08 13.61
CA SER A 232 12.47 2.74 13.50
C SER A 232 10.96 2.72 13.73
N GLY A 233 10.43 3.62 14.56
CA GLY A 233 8.98 3.76 14.78
C GLY A 233 8.27 4.46 13.62
N LEU A 234 8.97 5.32 12.87
CA LEU A 234 8.38 6.07 11.74
C LEU A 234 7.99 5.18 10.56
N GLU A 235 8.58 3.99 10.41
CA GLU A 235 8.21 3.04 9.35
C GLU A 235 6.75 2.58 9.50
N THR A 236 6.38 2.09 10.68
CA THR A 236 4.98 1.76 11.02
C THR A 236 4.09 3.01 11.01
N GLY A 237 4.63 4.15 11.43
CA GLY A 237 3.95 5.45 11.34
C GLY A 237 3.56 5.83 9.90
N ARG A 238 4.42 5.58 8.91
CA ARG A 238 4.12 5.85 7.49
C ARG A 238 3.01 4.96 6.96
N ILE A 239 3.01 3.66 7.32
CA ILE A 239 1.92 2.74 6.99
C ILE A 239 0.61 3.20 7.63
N ASN A 240 0.64 3.67 8.88
CA ASN A 240 -0.52 4.26 9.53
C ASN A 240 -1.06 5.46 8.74
N ILE A 241 -0.22 6.44 8.37
CA ILE A 241 -0.64 7.60 7.59
C ILE A 241 -1.23 7.16 6.24
N ALA A 242 -0.61 6.22 5.54
CA ALA A 242 -1.14 5.68 4.29
C ALA A 242 -2.55 5.08 4.49
N ALA A 243 -2.76 4.31 5.56
CA ALA A 243 -4.08 3.79 5.91
C ALA A 243 -5.11 4.88 6.25
N ARG A 244 -4.68 5.98 6.89
CA ARG A 244 -5.56 7.14 7.10
C ARG A 244 -6.04 7.73 5.78
N CYS A 245 -5.11 7.88 4.83
CA CYS A 245 -5.43 8.39 3.50
C CYS A 245 -6.47 7.53 2.81
N VAL A 246 -6.32 6.19 2.87
CA VAL A 246 -7.29 5.26 2.29
C VAL A 246 -8.67 5.43 2.96
N GLY A 247 -8.74 5.55 4.29
CA GLY A 247 -10.01 5.76 4.99
C GLY A 247 -10.71 7.06 4.60
N VAL A 248 -9.95 8.17 4.53
CA VAL A 248 -10.50 9.48 4.10
C VAL A 248 -10.93 9.44 2.63
N ALA A 249 -10.13 8.82 1.75
CA ALA A 249 -10.47 8.64 0.34
C ALA A 249 -11.74 7.80 0.16
N GLN A 250 -11.85 6.70 0.91
CA GLN A 250 -13.03 5.83 0.92
C GLN A 250 -14.28 6.60 1.34
N ALA A 251 -14.23 7.41 2.40
CA ALA A 251 -15.37 8.22 2.84
C ALA A 251 -15.78 9.26 1.79
N ALA A 252 -14.81 9.96 1.18
CA ALA A 252 -15.08 10.92 0.12
C ALA A 252 -15.68 10.27 -1.13
N TYR A 253 -15.18 9.10 -1.53
CA TYR A 253 -15.73 8.30 -2.62
C TYR A 253 -17.17 7.84 -2.32
N GLU A 254 -17.43 7.33 -1.12
CA GLU A 254 -18.77 6.91 -0.69
C GLU A 254 -19.79 8.07 -0.73
N ASP A 255 -19.40 9.25 -0.25
CA ASP A 255 -20.25 10.44 -0.31
C ASP A 255 -20.53 10.86 -1.78
N ALA A 256 -19.50 10.83 -2.64
CA ALA A 256 -19.65 11.13 -4.07
C ALA A 256 -20.56 10.12 -4.79
N LEU A 257 -20.41 8.83 -4.50
CA LEU A 257 -21.24 7.77 -5.05
C LEU A 257 -22.69 7.90 -4.59
N ALA A 258 -22.92 8.20 -3.32
CA ALA A 258 -24.26 8.44 -2.78
C ALA A 258 -24.93 9.63 -3.47
N ARG A 259 -24.18 10.73 -3.69
CA ARG A 259 -24.65 11.90 -4.43
C ARG A 259 -25.03 11.58 -5.87
N ALA A 260 -24.17 10.86 -6.58
CA ALA A 260 -24.40 10.44 -7.96
C ALA A 260 -25.64 9.55 -8.08
N ARG A 261 -25.78 8.57 -7.17
CA ARG A 261 -26.95 7.68 -7.11
C ARG A 261 -28.25 8.46 -6.87
N ALA A 262 -28.25 9.41 -5.94
CA ALA A 262 -29.42 10.25 -5.66
C ALA A 262 -29.79 11.14 -6.86
N GLY A 263 -28.81 11.55 -7.66
CA GLY A 263 -29.02 12.32 -8.90
C GLY A 263 -29.38 11.48 -10.13
N GLY A 264 -29.34 10.14 -10.04
CA GLY A 264 -29.60 9.26 -11.19
C GLY A 264 -28.53 9.31 -12.29
N ALA A 265 -27.32 9.76 -11.97
CA ALA A 265 -26.22 9.91 -12.92
C ALA A 265 -25.02 9.04 -12.53
N ALA A 266 -24.22 8.63 -13.52
CA ALA A 266 -22.96 7.91 -13.33
C ALA A 266 -21.80 8.76 -13.90
N PRO A 267 -21.35 9.82 -13.18
CA PRO A 267 -20.29 10.67 -13.68
C PRO A 267 -19.00 9.86 -13.84
N PRO A 268 -18.26 10.01 -14.96
CA PRO A 268 -17.04 9.23 -15.22
C PRO A 268 -16.00 9.32 -14.10
N ALA A 269 -15.96 10.45 -13.37
CA ALA A 269 -15.07 10.66 -12.22
C ALA A 269 -15.18 9.57 -11.13
N LEU A 270 -16.33 8.90 -10.97
CA LEU A 270 -16.45 7.79 -10.01
C LEU A 270 -15.49 6.64 -10.31
N ALA A 271 -15.13 6.42 -11.57
CA ALA A 271 -14.16 5.39 -11.95
C ALA A 271 -12.77 5.73 -11.38
N ASP A 272 -12.31 6.97 -11.55
CA ASP A 272 -11.01 7.42 -11.04
C ASP A 272 -10.99 7.44 -9.50
N LEU A 273 -12.09 7.86 -8.87
CA LEU A 273 -12.22 7.84 -7.40
C LEU A 273 -12.08 6.42 -6.84
N ALA A 274 -12.79 5.46 -7.44
CA ALA A 274 -12.76 4.06 -7.03
C ALA A 274 -11.37 3.45 -7.28
N ALA A 275 -10.85 3.60 -8.51
CA ALA A 275 -9.55 3.03 -8.89
C ALA A 275 -8.39 3.59 -8.06
N GLY A 276 -8.37 4.91 -7.84
CA GLY A 276 -7.37 5.54 -6.98
C GLY A 276 -7.43 5.04 -5.54
N THR A 277 -8.62 4.99 -4.95
CA THR A 277 -8.81 4.50 -3.58
C THR A 277 -8.35 3.05 -3.42
N GLU A 278 -8.71 2.16 -4.35
CA GLU A 278 -8.26 0.76 -4.33
C GLU A 278 -6.75 0.62 -4.55
N ALA A 279 -6.16 1.38 -5.47
CA ALA A 279 -4.71 1.36 -5.67
C ALA A 279 -3.96 1.82 -4.41
N ALA A 280 -4.44 2.86 -3.73
CA ALA A 280 -3.88 3.35 -2.48
C ALA A 280 -4.00 2.31 -1.35
N ARG A 281 -5.10 1.56 -1.30
CA ARG A 281 -5.30 0.45 -0.36
C ARG A 281 -4.31 -0.68 -0.61
N LEU A 282 -4.16 -1.10 -1.86
CA LEU A 282 -3.26 -2.20 -2.24
C LEU A 282 -1.81 -1.90 -1.90
N ILE A 283 -1.30 -0.71 -2.26
CA ILE A 283 0.09 -0.33 -1.93
C ILE A 283 0.32 -0.19 -0.42
N THR A 284 -0.70 0.26 0.33
CA THR A 284 -0.65 0.35 1.80
C THR A 284 -0.56 -1.04 2.43
N TYR A 285 -1.42 -1.97 2.03
CA TYR A 285 -1.42 -3.34 2.57
C TYR A 285 -0.22 -4.15 2.12
N TRP A 286 0.35 -3.86 0.94
CA TRP A 286 1.61 -4.45 0.52
C TRP A 286 2.75 -4.08 1.49
N ALA A 287 2.92 -2.80 1.80
CA ALA A 287 3.93 -2.35 2.77
C ALA A 287 3.67 -2.92 4.19
N ALA A 288 2.41 -2.98 4.62
CA ALA A 288 2.03 -3.59 5.90
C ALA A 288 2.35 -5.10 5.95
N GLY A 289 2.00 -5.84 4.89
CA GLY A 289 2.27 -7.27 4.81
C GLY A 289 3.76 -7.60 4.78
N MET A 290 4.58 -6.76 4.14
CA MET A 290 6.04 -6.89 4.24
C MET A 290 6.52 -6.74 5.69
N LYS A 291 5.97 -5.78 6.44
CA LYS A 291 6.31 -5.60 7.84
C LYS A 291 5.94 -6.80 8.70
N ASP A 292 4.77 -7.40 8.44
CA ASP A 292 4.30 -8.61 9.14
C ASP A 292 5.22 -9.81 8.93
N ARG A 293 5.87 -9.87 7.77
CA ARG A 293 6.88 -10.89 7.44
C ARG A 293 8.28 -10.53 7.91
N HIS A 294 8.45 -9.42 8.62
CA HIS A 294 9.73 -8.90 9.11
C HIS A 294 10.71 -8.50 8.00
N GLU A 295 10.21 -8.27 6.79
CA GLU A 295 11.00 -7.74 5.69
C GLU A 295 11.34 -6.27 5.94
N ARG A 296 12.48 -5.83 5.39
CA ARG A 296 12.80 -4.41 5.30
C ARG A 296 11.81 -3.74 4.32
N CYS A 297 10.98 -2.82 4.82
CA CYS A 297 9.96 -2.13 4.02
C CYS A 297 10.01 -0.59 4.16
N ASP A 298 11.17 -0.01 4.45
CA ASP A 298 11.34 1.44 4.60
C ASP A 298 11.08 2.22 3.30
N LEU A 299 11.46 1.64 2.15
CA LEU A 299 11.15 2.17 0.82
C LEU A 299 9.65 2.07 0.52
N GLU A 300 9.07 0.90 0.74
CA GLU A 300 7.69 0.57 0.41
C GLU A 300 6.70 1.33 1.28
N ALA A 301 6.98 1.47 2.58
CA ALA A 301 6.21 2.32 3.48
C ALA A 301 6.25 3.80 3.06
N GLY A 302 7.40 4.28 2.56
CA GLY A 302 7.53 5.62 1.98
C GLY A 302 6.70 5.80 0.71
N MET A 303 6.73 4.81 -0.19
CA MET A 303 5.91 4.80 -1.41
C MET A 303 4.41 4.78 -1.11
N ALA A 304 3.99 3.94 -0.15
CA ALA A 304 2.60 3.87 0.29
C ALA A 304 2.12 5.21 0.86
N LYS A 305 2.90 5.83 1.76
CA LYS A 305 2.55 7.14 2.33
C LYS A 305 2.45 8.22 1.26
N LEU A 306 3.42 8.27 0.34
CA LEU A 306 3.45 9.24 -0.76
C LEU A 306 2.23 9.07 -1.66
N PHE A 307 2.05 7.87 -2.22
CA PHE A 307 0.98 7.61 -3.19
C PHE A 307 -0.41 7.79 -2.57
N ALA A 308 -0.64 7.23 -1.38
CA ALA A 308 -1.96 7.30 -0.74
C ALA A 308 -2.33 8.73 -0.33
N SER A 309 -1.37 9.54 0.14
CA SER A 309 -1.65 10.94 0.53
C SER A 309 -2.01 11.85 -0.64
N GLU A 310 -1.31 11.74 -1.77
CA GLU A 310 -1.68 12.48 -2.99
C GLU A 310 -3.05 12.01 -3.50
N THR A 311 -3.26 10.69 -3.57
CA THR A 311 -4.52 10.10 -4.03
C THR A 311 -5.71 10.54 -3.17
N ALA A 312 -5.57 10.55 -1.83
CA ALA A 312 -6.65 10.98 -0.95
C ALA A 312 -7.02 12.46 -1.16
N HIS A 313 -6.03 13.32 -1.45
CA HIS A 313 -6.29 14.71 -1.78
C HIS A 313 -7.05 14.85 -3.11
N GLU A 314 -6.60 14.16 -4.16
CA GLU A 314 -7.26 14.15 -5.47
C GLU A 314 -8.69 13.63 -5.37
N VAL A 315 -8.89 12.53 -4.64
CA VAL A 315 -10.20 11.92 -4.38
C VAL A 315 -11.11 12.89 -3.63
N ALA A 316 -10.63 13.54 -2.57
CA ALA A 316 -11.44 14.51 -1.82
C ALA A 316 -11.85 15.72 -2.69
N VAL A 317 -10.93 16.25 -3.50
CA VAL A 317 -11.21 17.37 -4.42
C VAL A 317 -12.23 16.96 -5.48
N ALA A 318 -12.06 15.79 -6.11
CA ALA A 318 -12.99 15.29 -7.11
C ALA A 318 -14.36 14.95 -6.50
N ALA A 319 -14.42 14.44 -5.28
CA ALA A 319 -15.67 14.23 -4.55
C ALA A 319 -16.43 15.55 -4.32
N MET A 320 -15.75 16.65 -3.96
CA MET A 320 -16.39 17.97 -3.89
C MET A 320 -16.96 18.39 -5.24
N ARG A 321 -16.23 18.16 -6.34
CA ARG A 321 -16.70 18.49 -7.71
C ARG A 321 -17.95 17.70 -8.10
N VAL A 322 -18.06 16.43 -7.71
CA VAL A 322 -19.28 15.62 -7.91
C VAL A 322 -20.48 16.23 -7.17
N HIS A 323 -20.26 16.88 -6.03
CA HIS A 323 -21.31 17.61 -5.30
C HIS A 323 -21.62 18.99 -5.87
N GLY A 324 -20.77 19.54 -6.73
CA GLY A 324 -20.90 20.91 -7.25
C GLY A 324 -20.73 21.96 -6.14
N GLU A 325 -21.45 23.07 -6.25
CA GLU A 325 -21.40 24.16 -5.26
C GLU A 325 -21.76 23.69 -3.83
N ALA A 326 -22.70 22.75 -3.71
CA ALA A 326 -23.11 22.19 -2.43
C ALA A 326 -21.95 21.50 -1.68
N GLY A 327 -20.93 21.01 -2.40
CA GLY A 327 -19.73 20.42 -1.79
C GLY A 327 -18.93 21.38 -0.92
N THR A 328 -19.19 22.70 -0.99
CA THR A 328 -18.54 23.70 -0.15
C THR A 328 -19.30 24.01 1.14
N LEU A 329 -20.51 23.45 1.32
CA LEU A 329 -21.32 23.68 2.49
C LEU A 329 -20.80 22.89 3.68
N ALA A 330 -20.53 23.57 4.80
CA ALA A 330 -20.09 22.95 6.06
C ALA A 330 -21.10 21.94 6.65
N GLY A 331 -22.33 21.88 6.12
CA GLY A 331 -23.32 20.86 6.47
C GLY A 331 -23.11 19.51 5.78
N LEU A 332 -22.22 19.42 4.78
CA LEU A 332 -21.83 18.17 4.13
C LEU A 332 -20.45 17.73 4.61
N THR A 333 -20.23 16.41 4.66
CA THR A 333 -18.98 15.83 5.17
C THR A 333 -17.81 15.96 4.18
N VAL A 334 -18.10 16.13 2.88
CA VAL A 334 -17.08 16.13 1.82
C VAL A 334 -16.03 17.24 1.95
N GLU A 335 -16.42 18.42 2.44
CA GLU A 335 -15.49 19.54 2.66
C GLU A 335 -14.48 19.24 3.78
N ARG A 336 -14.92 18.51 4.82
CA ARG A 336 -14.06 18.06 5.92
C ARG A 336 -13.00 17.09 5.42
N HIS A 337 -13.38 16.13 4.57
CA HIS A 337 -12.41 15.20 3.98
C HIS A 337 -11.32 15.96 3.21
N TYR A 338 -11.71 16.99 2.44
CA TYR A 338 -10.75 17.88 1.80
C TYR A 338 -9.83 18.57 2.81
N ARG A 339 -10.38 19.21 3.86
CA ARG A 339 -9.58 19.91 4.89
C ARG A 339 -8.63 19.02 5.67
N ASP A 340 -8.96 17.73 5.81
CA ASP A 340 -8.15 16.75 6.51
C ASP A 340 -6.90 16.32 5.69
N THR A 341 -7.01 16.22 4.36
CA THR A 341 -5.94 15.67 3.48
C THR A 341 -4.57 16.38 3.52
N PRO A 342 -4.46 17.72 3.67
CA PRO A 342 -3.14 18.39 3.65
C PRO A 342 -2.21 17.94 4.78
N LEU A 343 -2.77 17.50 5.91
CA LEU A 343 -1.95 16.94 6.99
C LEU A 343 -1.17 15.72 6.52
N MET A 344 -1.78 14.79 5.79
CA MET A 344 -1.10 13.57 5.38
C MET A 344 -0.03 13.83 4.32
N ILE A 345 -0.10 14.95 3.60
CA ILE A 345 0.93 15.39 2.65
C ILE A 345 2.13 15.98 3.41
N ILE A 346 1.89 16.82 4.41
CA ILE A 346 2.92 17.65 5.07
C ILE A 346 3.47 17.00 6.35
N GLY A 347 2.60 16.41 7.17
CA GLY A 347 2.93 15.78 8.45
C GLY A 347 3.63 14.43 8.31
N GLU A 348 4.31 14.00 9.38
CA GLU A 348 5.00 12.69 9.47
C GLU A 348 5.97 12.42 8.30
N GLY A 349 6.67 13.48 7.88
CA GLY A 349 7.57 13.50 6.74
C GLY A 349 6.86 13.96 5.46
N THR A 350 7.17 15.17 5.01
CA THR A 350 6.54 15.76 3.82
C THR A 350 6.71 14.88 2.59
N ASN A 351 5.81 15.01 1.62
CA ASN A 351 5.92 14.25 0.37
C ASN A 351 7.22 14.56 -0.40
N GLU A 352 7.81 15.74 -0.25
CA GLU A 352 9.13 16.08 -0.81
C GLU A 352 10.22 15.25 -0.15
N ILE A 353 10.21 15.14 1.20
CA ILE A 353 11.14 14.27 1.92
C ILE A 353 10.93 12.81 1.53
N GLN A 354 9.69 12.34 1.38
CA GLN A 354 9.44 10.98 0.91
C GLN A 354 10.03 10.76 -0.48
N ARG A 355 9.82 11.68 -1.44
CA ARG A 355 10.40 11.61 -2.78
C ARG A 355 11.92 11.56 -2.73
N THR A 356 12.57 12.40 -1.92
CA THR A 356 14.03 12.37 -1.74
C THR A 356 14.52 11.04 -1.17
N LEU A 357 13.86 10.51 -0.14
CA LEU A 357 14.25 9.24 0.48
C LEU A 357 14.02 8.05 -0.46
N ILE A 358 12.89 8.03 -1.17
CA ILE A 358 12.56 7.01 -2.17
C ILE A 358 13.60 7.03 -3.29
N ALA A 359 13.89 8.21 -3.86
CA ALA A 359 14.86 8.33 -4.94
C ALA A 359 16.26 7.88 -4.50
N ARG A 360 16.71 8.31 -3.31
CA ARG A 360 18.01 7.89 -2.77
C ARG A 360 18.08 6.37 -2.58
N GLN A 361 17.07 5.78 -1.95
CA GLN A 361 17.03 4.34 -1.72
C GLN A 361 16.96 3.54 -3.03
N LEU A 362 16.24 4.02 -4.04
CA LEU A 362 16.21 3.37 -5.37
C LEU A 362 17.58 3.35 -6.03
N VAL A 363 18.38 4.42 -5.89
CA VAL A 363 19.75 4.48 -6.40
C VAL A 363 20.69 3.60 -5.57
N GLU A 364 20.63 3.67 -4.24
CA GLU A 364 21.46 2.85 -3.34
C GLU A 364 21.18 1.34 -3.55
N ARG A 365 19.92 0.99 -3.81
CA ARG A 365 19.44 -0.38 -4.03
C ARG A 365 19.32 -0.72 -5.51
N HIS A 366 20.02 0.00 -6.39
CA HIS A 366 19.97 -0.26 -7.83
C HIS A 366 20.39 -1.72 -8.11
N GLY A 367 19.57 -2.45 -8.86
CA GLY A 367 19.76 -3.89 -9.10
C GLY A 367 19.22 -4.81 -8.00
N GLU A 368 18.83 -4.29 -6.82
CA GLU A 368 18.19 -5.11 -5.78
C GLU A 368 16.67 -5.24 -5.98
N ARG A 369 16.01 -4.25 -6.60
CA ARG A 369 14.56 -4.35 -6.79
C ARG A 369 14.21 -5.45 -7.77
N LEU A 370 13.34 -6.34 -7.34
CA LEU A 370 13.05 -7.56 -8.08
C LEU A 370 11.94 -7.41 -9.12
N GLY A 371 11.68 -6.22 -9.66
CA GLY A 371 10.69 -6.03 -10.75
C GLY A 371 9.36 -6.69 -10.37
N ALA A 372 9.00 -7.76 -11.08
CA ALA A 372 7.80 -8.56 -10.84
C ALA A 372 7.65 -9.14 -9.42
N LEU A 373 8.75 -9.35 -8.70
CA LEU A 373 8.69 -9.76 -7.29
C LEU A 373 8.57 -8.52 -6.42
N THR A 374 7.34 -8.23 -6.04
CA THR A 374 6.98 -7.13 -5.12
C THR A 374 7.53 -7.37 -3.70
N SER A 375 7.82 -8.61 -3.32
CA SER A 375 8.42 -8.98 -2.05
C SER A 375 9.42 -10.14 -2.25
N ARG A 376 10.52 -10.12 -1.48
CA ARG A 376 11.58 -11.14 -1.58
C ARG A 376 11.29 -12.35 -0.72
N GLU A 377 10.83 -12.11 0.50
CA GLU A 377 10.64 -13.15 1.52
C GLU A 377 9.16 -13.55 1.64
N GLY A 378 8.25 -12.77 1.05
CA GLY A 378 6.82 -13.05 1.04
C GLY A 378 6.33 -13.98 -0.06
N GLU A 379 7.16 -14.24 -1.07
CA GLU A 379 6.81 -15.13 -2.17
C GLU A 379 7.24 -16.57 -1.88
N PRO A 380 6.41 -17.59 -2.21
CA PRO A 380 6.83 -18.99 -2.13
C PRO A 380 8.14 -19.22 -2.89
N GLU A 381 9.02 -20.03 -2.31
CA GLU A 381 10.36 -20.27 -2.85
C GLU A 381 10.34 -20.71 -4.32
N GLU A 382 9.44 -21.63 -4.66
CA GLU A 382 9.27 -22.14 -6.03
C GLU A 382 8.90 -21.03 -7.02
N ARG A 383 7.92 -20.18 -6.67
CA ARG A 383 7.51 -19.03 -7.47
C ARG A 383 8.68 -18.07 -7.66
N ARG A 384 9.38 -17.76 -6.58
CA ARG A 384 10.55 -16.86 -6.59
C ARG A 384 11.64 -17.39 -7.51
N GLN A 385 11.98 -18.68 -7.41
CA GLN A 385 12.98 -19.30 -8.28
C GLN A 385 12.60 -19.26 -9.75
N LEU A 386 11.32 -19.51 -10.06
CA LEU A 386 10.81 -19.48 -11.42
C LEU A 386 10.91 -18.07 -12.03
N VAL A 387 10.44 -17.05 -11.31
CA VAL A 387 10.53 -15.65 -11.78
C VAL A 387 11.99 -15.22 -11.94
N LEU A 388 12.89 -15.63 -11.04
CA LEU A 388 14.32 -15.36 -11.17
C LEU A 388 14.98 -16.07 -12.36
N ALA A 389 14.53 -17.29 -12.71
CA ALA A 389 14.99 -17.99 -13.89
C ALA A 389 14.57 -17.27 -15.18
N VAL A 390 13.30 -16.84 -15.27
CA VAL A 390 12.80 -16.05 -16.40
C VAL A 390 13.54 -14.71 -16.50
N ARG A 391 13.78 -14.04 -15.38
CA ARG A 391 14.62 -12.84 -15.35
C ARG A 391 16.01 -13.09 -15.92
N GLN A 392 16.66 -14.17 -15.51
CA GLN A 392 17.99 -14.50 -15.99
C GLN A 392 17.97 -14.75 -17.51
N PHE A 393 16.94 -15.41 -18.02
CA PHE A 393 16.70 -15.58 -19.45
C PHE A 393 16.52 -14.21 -20.13
N VAL A 394 15.69 -13.33 -19.58
CA VAL A 394 15.45 -11.99 -20.12
C VAL A 394 16.74 -11.19 -20.22
N ASP A 395 17.53 -11.14 -19.15
CA ASP A 395 18.75 -10.35 -19.11
C ASP A 395 19.84 -10.88 -20.05
N LYS A 396 19.89 -12.21 -20.26
CA LYS A 396 20.92 -12.86 -21.08
C LYS A 396 20.55 -13.03 -22.55
N ALA A 397 19.29 -13.30 -22.86
CA ALA A 397 18.84 -13.69 -24.20
C ALA A 397 17.97 -12.60 -24.84
N VAL A 398 17.06 -11.97 -24.08
CA VAL A 398 16.07 -11.03 -24.63
C VAL A 398 16.64 -9.62 -24.78
N VAL A 399 17.12 -9.02 -23.68
CA VAL A 399 17.60 -7.63 -23.64
C VAL A 399 18.70 -7.35 -24.68
N PRO A 400 19.72 -8.22 -24.87
CA PRO A 400 20.81 -7.91 -25.81
C PRO A 400 20.40 -7.81 -27.27
N VAL A 401 19.28 -8.42 -27.67
CA VAL A 401 18.86 -8.52 -29.08
C VAL A 401 17.63 -7.67 -29.42
N ALA A 402 16.90 -7.18 -28.41
CA ALA A 402 15.62 -6.49 -28.58
C ALA A 402 15.71 -5.29 -29.54
N ALA A 403 16.61 -4.34 -29.27
CA ALA A 403 16.74 -3.13 -30.09
C ALA A 403 17.09 -3.42 -31.56
N ALA A 404 17.93 -4.43 -31.81
CA ALA A 404 18.32 -4.83 -33.15
C ALA A 404 17.19 -5.53 -33.92
N HIS A 405 16.29 -6.23 -33.22
CA HIS A 405 15.11 -6.83 -33.82
C HIS A 405 14.04 -5.80 -34.12
N ASP A 406 13.77 -4.89 -33.19
CA ASP A 406 12.81 -3.80 -33.37
C ASP A 406 13.21 -2.92 -34.57
N ALA A 407 14.47 -2.50 -34.66
CA ALA A 407 14.98 -1.69 -35.76
C ALA A 407 14.85 -2.37 -37.14
N ALA A 408 14.79 -3.71 -37.16
CA ALA A 408 14.71 -4.50 -38.38
C ALA A 408 13.34 -5.16 -38.60
N ALA A 409 12.34 -4.84 -37.78
CA ALA A 409 11.02 -5.49 -37.77
C ALA A 409 11.10 -7.03 -37.77
N ARG A 410 12.10 -7.60 -37.09
CA ARG A 410 12.32 -9.06 -37.04
C ARG A 410 11.59 -9.67 -35.86
N HIS A 411 10.87 -10.76 -36.12
CA HIS A 411 10.22 -11.53 -35.08
C HIS A 411 11.22 -12.38 -34.27
N PRO A 412 11.06 -12.48 -32.94
CA PRO A 412 11.97 -13.22 -32.05
C PRO A 412 11.77 -14.75 -32.06
N GLU A 413 11.85 -15.39 -33.22
CA GLU A 413 11.52 -16.82 -33.34
C GLU A 413 12.39 -17.73 -32.45
N ALA A 414 13.69 -17.44 -32.36
CA ALA A 414 14.61 -18.20 -31.50
C ALA A 414 14.24 -18.05 -30.01
N LEU A 415 13.94 -16.83 -29.55
CA LEU A 415 13.53 -16.59 -28.16
C LEU A 415 12.20 -17.26 -27.83
N MET A 416 11.26 -17.29 -28.78
CA MET A 416 9.98 -18.00 -28.59
C MET A 416 10.19 -19.51 -28.43
N ARG A 417 11.15 -20.11 -29.16
CA ARG A 417 11.54 -21.52 -28.98
C ARG A 417 12.20 -21.77 -27.63
N GLU A 418 13.10 -20.90 -27.18
CA GLU A 418 13.71 -21.01 -25.86
C GLU A 418 12.67 -20.89 -24.73
N LEU A 419 11.67 -20.01 -24.88
CA LEU A 419 10.54 -19.91 -23.94
C LEU A 419 9.66 -21.17 -23.90
N ALA A 420 9.50 -21.85 -25.04
CA ALA A 420 8.81 -23.14 -25.11
C ALA A 420 9.58 -24.21 -24.32
N GLU A 421 10.90 -24.28 -24.49
CA GLU A 421 11.77 -25.22 -23.78
C GLU A 421 11.80 -24.98 -22.26
N LEU A 422 11.68 -23.72 -21.83
CA LEU A 422 11.51 -23.34 -20.42
C LEU A 422 10.10 -23.65 -19.87
N GLY A 423 9.17 -24.12 -20.71
CA GLY A 423 7.78 -24.40 -20.34
C GLY A 423 6.92 -23.16 -20.12
N VAL A 424 7.43 -21.96 -20.39
CA VAL A 424 6.73 -20.68 -20.14
C VAL A 424 5.47 -20.56 -21.00
N LEU A 425 5.49 -21.08 -22.24
CA LEU A 425 4.32 -21.05 -23.12
C LEU A 425 3.21 -22.02 -22.67
N GLY A 426 3.55 -23.04 -21.90
CA GLY A 426 2.62 -23.96 -21.24
C GLY A 426 2.32 -23.58 -19.78
N ALA A 427 2.62 -22.35 -19.34
CA ALA A 427 2.57 -21.96 -17.93
C ALA A 427 1.22 -22.25 -17.27
N LEU A 428 0.11 -21.92 -17.93
CA LEU A 428 -1.25 -22.07 -17.39
C LEU A 428 -1.88 -23.44 -17.63
N VAL A 429 -1.25 -24.29 -18.45
CA VAL A 429 -1.78 -25.61 -18.80
C VAL A 429 -1.46 -26.61 -17.68
N ASP A 430 -2.42 -27.48 -17.34
CA ASP A 430 -2.25 -28.49 -16.29
C ASP A 430 -1.07 -29.44 -16.59
N GLN A 431 -0.36 -29.87 -15.54
CA GLN A 431 0.79 -30.76 -15.67
C GLN A 431 0.45 -32.10 -16.33
N ARG A 432 -0.76 -32.63 -16.16
CA ARG A 432 -1.24 -33.85 -16.83
C ARG A 432 -1.35 -33.69 -18.34
N GLN A 433 -1.53 -32.46 -18.80
CA GLN A 433 -1.58 -32.10 -20.21
C GLN A 433 -0.23 -31.56 -20.69
N GLY A 434 0.84 -31.69 -19.92
CA GLY A 434 2.20 -31.30 -20.32
C GLY A 434 2.55 -29.82 -20.13
N GLY A 435 1.75 -29.06 -19.38
CA GLY A 435 2.09 -27.69 -18.96
C GLY A 435 2.75 -27.63 -17.58
N LEU A 436 2.88 -26.42 -17.03
CA LEU A 436 3.46 -26.19 -15.70
C LEU A 436 2.42 -26.11 -14.58
N GLY A 437 1.15 -25.83 -14.91
CA GLY A 437 0.06 -25.68 -13.95
C GLY A 437 0.23 -24.47 -13.01
N LEU A 438 0.89 -23.40 -13.47
CA LEU A 438 1.15 -22.20 -12.67
C LEU A 438 -0.12 -21.40 -12.43
N ASP A 439 -0.19 -20.76 -11.27
CA ASP A 439 -1.26 -19.81 -10.98
C ASP A 439 -1.10 -18.51 -11.80
N LEU A 440 -2.20 -17.73 -11.85
CA LEU A 440 -2.26 -16.47 -12.59
C LEU A 440 -1.27 -15.43 -12.05
N VAL A 441 -0.98 -15.43 -10.75
CA VAL A 441 -0.03 -14.48 -10.13
C VAL A 441 1.37 -14.75 -10.67
N THR A 442 1.80 -16.01 -10.64
CA THR A 442 3.10 -16.46 -11.13
C THR A 442 3.23 -16.18 -12.63
N THR A 443 2.17 -16.44 -13.40
CA THR A 443 2.18 -16.17 -14.84
C THR A 443 2.24 -14.67 -15.15
N ALA A 444 1.52 -13.83 -14.38
CA ALA A 444 1.61 -12.39 -14.51
C ALA A 444 3.03 -11.88 -14.21
N MET A 445 3.69 -12.41 -13.17
CA MET A 445 5.07 -12.05 -12.86
C MET A 445 6.06 -12.46 -13.96
N ILE A 446 5.87 -13.63 -14.58
CA ILE A 446 6.66 -14.05 -15.75
C ILE A 446 6.48 -13.07 -16.90
N LEU A 447 5.24 -12.72 -17.23
CA LEU A 447 4.93 -11.78 -18.32
C LEU A 447 5.49 -10.38 -18.04
N GLU A 448 5.48 -9.93 -16.79
CA GLU A 448 6.11 -8.68 -16.37
C GLU A 448 7.64 -8.72 -16.60
N GLU A 449 8.31 -9.81 -16.23
CA GLU A 449 9.74 -9.98 -16.50
C GLU A 449 10.05 -10.01 -18.00
N LEU A 450 9.25 -10.70 -18.80
CA LEU A 450 9.40 -10.69 -20.26
C LEU A 450 9.20 -9.27 -20.81
N GLY A 451 8.19 -8.55 -20.32
CA GLY A 451 7.87 -7.19 -20.75
C GLY A 451 8.96 -6.19 -20.38
N ARG A 452 9.62 -6.38 -19.23
CA ARG A 452 10.81 -5.62 -18.82
C ARG A 452 11.96 -5.76 -19.82
N GLY A 453 12.09 -6.93 -20.43
CA GLY A 453 13.07 -7.18 -21.49
C GLY A 453 12.66 -6.61 -22.83
N TRP A 454 11.50 -7.05 -23.33
CA TRP A 454 10.97 -6.66 -24.62
C TRP A 454 9.46 -6.97 -24.75
N THR A 455 8.67 -5.94 -25.01
CA THR A 455 7.20 -6.04 -25.11
C THR A 455 6.74 -7.05 -26.17
N THR A 456 7.43 -7.17 -27.30
CA THR A 456 7.06 -8.12 -28.38
C THR A 456 7.08 -9.57 -27.90
N VAL A 457 8.09 -9.95 -27.10
CA VAL A 457 8.20 -11.30 -26.54
C VAL A 457 7.10 -11.55 -25.50
N ALA A 458 6.83 -10.56 -24.64
CA ALA A 458 5.79 -10.65 -23.63
C ALA A 458 4.38 -10.77 -24.26
N ALA A 459 4.06 -9.93 -25.25
CA ALA A 459 2.79 -9.97 -25.97
C ALA A 459 2.62 -11.30 -26.71
N ALA A 460 3.68 -11.79 -27.34
CA ALA A 460 3.71 -13.08 -28.01
C ALA A 460 3.38 -14.25 -27.05
N ALA A 461 4.01 -14.27 -25.88
CA ALA A 461 3.74 -15.27 -24.85
C ALA A 461 2.33 -15.13 -24.27
N ALA A 462 1.88 -13.89 -24.00
CA ALA A 462 0.56 -13.61 -23.46
C ALA A 462 -0.57 -14.06 -24.40
N GLY A 463 -0.46 -13.77 -25.71
CA GLY A 463 -1.43 -14.21 -26.72
C GLY A 463 -1.55 -15.74 -26.80
N HIS A 464 -0.41 -16.44 -26.71
CA HIS A 464 -0.39 -17.91 -26.65
C HIS A 464 -1.05 -18.44 -25.37
N LEU A 465 -0.66 -17.90 -24.22
CA LEU A 465 -1.21 -18.28 -22.91
C LEU A 465 -2.72 -18.01 -22.81
N ALA A 466 -3.21 -16.92 -23.42
CA ALA A 466 -4.64 -16.63 -23.49
C ALA A 466 -5.40 -17.68 -24.31
N ALA A 467 -4.82 -18.14 -25.42
CA ALA A 467 -5.43 -19.17 -26.25
C ALA A 467 -5.48 -20.53 -25.55
N THR A 468 -4.40 -20.95 -24.89
CA THR A 468 -4.35 -22.21 -24.14
C THR A 468 -5.27 -22.18 -22.92
N TRP A 469 -5.31 -21.06 -22.20
CA TRP A 469 -6.25 -20.84 -21.10
C TRP A 469 -7.71 -20.91 -21.55
N ALA A 470 -8.04 -20.31 -22.70
CA ALA A 470 -9.39 -20.36 -23.25
C ALA A 470 -9.78 -21.78 -23.64
N LEU A 471 -8.86 -22.54 -24.25
CA LEU A 471 -9.09 -23.94 -24.59
C LEU A 471 -9.30 -24.82 -23.37
N ASP A 472 -8.45 -24.68 -22.35
CA ASP A 472 -8.57 -25.47 -21.12
C ASP A 472 -9.92 -25.25 -20.40
N ARG A 473 -10.45 -24.03 -20.46
CA ARG A 473 -11.71 -23.69 -19.75
C ARG A 473 -12.97 -23.89 -20.56
N LEU A 474 -12.91 -23.68 -21.87
CA LEU A 474 -14.11 -23.58 -22.71
C LEU A 474 -14.28 -24.79 -23.63
N ALA A 475 -13.22 -25.54 -23.95
CA ALA A 475 -13.32 -26.66 -24.87
C ALA A 475 -13.84 -27.94 -24.19
N PRO A 476 -14.57 -28.81 -24.93
CA PRO A 476 -14.95 -30.13 -24.45
C PRO A 476 -13.74 -30.99 -24.03
N PRO A 477 -13.88 -31.94 -23.10
CA PRO A 477 -12.76 -32.77 -22.61
C PRO A 477 -11.92 -33.42 -23.71
N ALA A 478 -12.56 -34.00 -24.73
CA ALA A 478 -11.86 -34.66 -25.84
C ALA A 478 -10.98 -33.70 -26.66
N GLU A 479 -11.45 -32.46 -26.88
CA GLU A 479 -10.68 -31.44 -27.60
C GLU A 479 -9.50 -30.93 -26.76
N ARG A 480 -9.69 -30.81 -25.45
CA ARG A 480 -8.62 -30.44 -24.51
C ARG A 480 -7.49 -31.47 -24.52
N GLU A 481 -7.84 -32.74 -24.35
CA GLU A 481 -6.88 -33.85 -24.34
C GLU A 481 -6.13 -33.99 -25.66
N ALA A 482 -6.79 -33.73 -26.79
CA ALA A 482 -6.18 -33.83 -28.11
C ALA A 482 -5.21 -32.69 -28.41
N ARG A 483 -5.43 -31.47 -27.88
CA ARG A 483 -4.77 -30.25 -28.37
C ARG A 483 -3.85 -29.57 -27.37
N LEU A 484 -4.23 -29.53 -26.09
CA LEU A 484 -3.45 -28.83 -25.07
C LEU A 484 -2.03 -29.37 -24.92
N PRO A 485 -1.73 -30.68 -25.07
CA PRO A 485 -0.36 -31.15 -25.00
C PRO A 485 0.59 -30.56 -26.04
N ALA A 486 0.13 -30.41 -27.29
CA ALA A 486 0.95 -29.82 -28.35
C ALA A 486 1.15 -28.32 -28.16
N LEU A 487 0.10 -27.62 -27.70
CA LEU A 487 0.18 -26.20 -27.41
C LEU A 487 1.02 -25.89 -26.17
N ALA A 488 0.95 -26.72 -25.12
CA ALA A 488 1.74 -26.56 -23.90
C ALA A 488 3.26 -26.69 -24.15
N ARG A 489 3.66 -27.59 -25.05
CA ARG A 489 5.04 -27.70 -25.55
C ARG A 489 5.39 -26.65 -26.59
N ALA A 490 4.41 -25.86 -27.02
CA ALA A 490 4.48 -24.93 -28.14
C ALA A 490 5.05 -25.56 -29.43
N ASP A 491 4.68 -26.81 -29.71
CA ASP A 491 4.89 -27.47 -31.02
C ASP A 491 4.21 -26.65 -32.13
N GLN A 492 3.14 -25.95 -31.76
CA GLN A 492 2.40 -24.97 -32.56
C GLN A 492 2.03 -23.77 -31.68
N LEU A 493 2.22 -22.54 -32.20
CA LEU A 493 1.74 -21.35 -31.50
C LEU A 493 0.23 -21.18 -31.70
N ALA A 494 -0.46 -20.71 -30.66
CA ALA A 494 -1.84 -20.27 -30.76
C ALA A 494 -1.94 -18.78 -30.43
N THR A 495 -3.05 -18.16 -30.82
CA THR A 495 -3.40 -16.80 -30.41
C THR A 495 -4.89 -16.69 -30.15
N ALA A 496 -5.28 -15.80 -29.24
CA ALA A 496 -6.67 -15.55 -28.87
C ALA A 496 -7.13 -14.21 -29.43
N VAL A 497 -8.33 -14.18 -30.00
CA VAL A 497 -8.89 -12.99 -30.64
C VAL A 497 -10.33 -12.78 -30.19
N PHE A 498 -10.51 -11.87 -29.23
CA PHE A 498 -11.78 -11.62 -28.55
C PHE A 498 -12.33 -10.22 -28.85
N THR A 499 -12.58 -9.97 -30.13
CA THR A 499 -12.95 -8.63 -30.64
C THR A 499 -14.42 -8.51 -31.04
N GLY A 500 -15.25 -9.55 -30.81
CA GLY A 500 -16.71 -9.50 -30.92
C GLY A 500 -17.31 -9.20 -32.30
N THR A 501 -16.49 -9.08 -33.35
CA THR A 501 -16.90 -8.71 -34.71
C THR A 501 -17.18 -9.91 -35.62
N VAL A 502 -16.88 -11.12 -35.15
CA VAL A 502 -17.17 -12.38 -35.86
C VAL A 502 -18.54 -12.90 -35.44
N THR A 503 -19.34 -13.31 -36.41
CA THR A 503 -20.63 -13.98 -36.17
C THR A 503 -20.48 -15.46 -36.42
N ALA A 504 -21.22 -16.28 -35.67
CA ALA A 504 -21.22 -17.73 -35.79
C ALA A 504 -22.64 -18.22 -36.08
N ARG A 505 -22.80 -19.09 -37.07
CA ARG A 505 -24.06 -19.82 -37.29
C ARG A 505 -23.79 -21.31 -37.43
N ARG A 506 -24.72 -22.13 -36.94
CA ARG A 506 -24.62 -23.59 -37.06
C ARG A 506 -25.10 -24.04 -38.43
N GLU A 507 -24.26 -24.79 -39.14
CA GLU A 507 -24.59 -25.44 -40.42
C GLU A 507 -24.35 -26.95 -40.27
N GLY A 508 -25.41 -27.69 -39.98
CA GLY A 508 -25.32 -29.13 -39.69
C GLY A 508 -24.44 -29.40 -38.47
N GLN A 509 -23.34 -30.13 -38.68
CA GLN A 509 -22.34 -30.45 -37.65
C GLN A 509 -21.21 -29.41 -37.55
N ALA A 510 -21.18 -28.41 -38.43
CA ALA A 510 -20.15 -27.37 -38.45
C ALA A 510 -20.68 -26.02 -37.98
N TRP A 511 -19.74 -25.13 -37.65
CA TRP A 511 -20.02 -23.71 -37.44
C TRP A 511 -19.45 -22.91 -38.61
N LEU A 512 -20.28 -22.07 -39.23
CA LEU A 512 -19.81 -21.07 -40.17
C LEU A 512 -19.52 -19.78 -39.39
N LEU A 513 -18.28 -19.33 -39.49
CA LEU A 513 -17.83 -18.05 -38.94
C LEU A 513 -17.79 -16.99 -40.04
N THR A 514 -18.26 -15.78 -39.77
CA THR A 514 -18.25 -14.67 -40.74
C THR A 514 -17.89 -13.36 -40.06
N GLY A 515 -16.84 -12.71 -40.54
CA GLY A 515 -16.38 -11.41 -40.05
C GLY A 515 -14.87 -11.26 -40.17
N THR A 516 -14.37 -10.12 -39.72
CA THR A 516 -12.94 -9.85 -39.50
C THR A 516 -12.70 -9.66 -38.02
N THR A 517 -11.53 -9.99 -37.53
CA THR A 517 -11.13 -9.68 -36.15
C THR A 517 -10.32 -8.39 -36.09
N GLY A 518 -10.12 -7.86 -34.88
CA GLY A 518 -9.04 -6.89 -34.64
C GLY A 518 -7.64 -7.52 -34.73
N LEU A 519 -6.64 -6.76 -34.31
CA LEU A 519 -5.24 -7.21 -34.26
C LEU A 519 -5.09 -8.46 -33.38
N ALA A 520 -4.30 -9.41 -33.86
CA ALA A 520 -4.03 -10.66 -33.18
C ALA A 520 -2.52 -10.89 -33.11
N ASP A 521 -1.98 -10.90 -31.89
CA ASP A 521 -0.55 -11.09 -31.65
C ASP A 521 -0.12 -12.45 -32.24
N ASN A 522 1.03 -12.47 -32.91
CA ASN A 522 1.58 -13.64 -33.60
C ASN A 522 0.71 -14.28 -34.69
N ALA A 523 -0.37 -13.65 -35.17
CA ALA A 523 -1.26 -14.27 -36.15
C ALA A 523 -0.55 -14.86 -37.40
N PRO A 524 0.50 -14.23 -37.98
CA PRO A 524 1.26 -14.80 -39.09
C PRO A 524 2.03 -16.09 -38.76
N ARG A 525 2.16 -16.45 -37.49
CA ARG A 525 2.91 -17.62 -36.99
C ARG A 525 2.04 -18.59 -36.16
N ALA A 526 0.87 -18.15 -35.72
CA ALA A 526 -0.09 -18.99 -35.02
C ALA A 526 -0.67 -20.05 -35.97
N GLY A 527 -0.62 -21.30 -35.54
CA GLY A 527 -1.29 -22.41 -36.21
C GLY A 527 -2.73 -22.61 -35.72
N SER A 528 -3.08 -22.13 -34.54
CA SER A 528 -4.47 -22.17 -34.03
C SER A 528 -4.93 -20.79 -33.56
N PHE A 529 -6.21 -20.50 -33.73
CA PHE A 529 -6.84 -19.23 -33.36
C PHE A 529 -8.06 -19.51 -32.48
N ALA A 530 -8.06 -19.02 -31.25
CA ALA A 530 -9.25 -19.02 -30.39
C ALA A 530 -10.05 -17.75 -30.68
N VAL A 531 -11.14 -17.87 -31.43
CA VAL A 531 -11.93 -16.75 -31.94
C VAL A 531 -13.26 -16.66 -31.18
N GLU A 532 -13.51 -15.53 -30.52
CA GLU A 532 -14.85 -15.23 -30.02
C GLU A 532 -15.77 -14.85 -31.17
N ALA A 533 -16.96 -15.44 -31.19
CA ALA A 533 -18.01 -15.13 -32.15
C ALA A 533 -19.39 -15.03 -31.49
N VAL A 534 -20.26 -14.23 -32.10
CA VAL A 534 -21.64 -14.01 -31.65
C VAL A 534 -22.59 -14.95 -32.41
N ALA A 535 -23.32 -15.79 -31.67
CA ALA A 535 -24.34 -16.69 -32.18
C ALA A 535 -25.66 -15.93 -32.51
N PRO A 536 -26.59 -16.53 -33.28
CA PRO A 536 -27.79 -15.83 -33.75
C PRO A 536 -28.76 -15.42 -32.64
N ASP A 537 -28.69 -16.09 -31.49
CA ASP A 537 -29.47 -15.79 -30.27
C ASP A 537 -28.81 -14.68 -29.42
N GLY A 538 -27.71 -14.09 -29.89
CA GLY A 538 -26.91 -13.12 -29.16
C GLY A 538 -25.95 -13.75 -28.13
N GLY A 539 -25.91 -15.08 -28.03
CA GLY A 539 -24.94 -15.81 -27.22
C GLY A 539 -23.51 -15.63 -27.74
N ARG A 540 -22.52 -15.75 -26.86
CA ARG A 540 -21.10 -15.75 -27.24
C ARG A 540 -20.59 -17.18 -27.27
N VAL A 541 -19.90 -17.55 -28.35
CA VAL A 541 -19.21 -18.83 -28.51
C VAL A 541 -17.74 -18.59 -28.79
N VAL A 542 -16.87 -19.50 -28.34
CA VAL A 542 -15.45 -19.47 -28.70
C VAL A 542 -15.19 -20.64 -29.65
N ALA A 543 -14.78 -20.31 -30.88
CA ALA A 543 -14.43 -21.29 -31.89
C ALA A 543 -12.90 -21.40 -31.99
N LEU A 544 -12.40 -22.63 -31.94
CA LEU A 544 -11.00 -22.90 -32.29
C LEU A 544 -10.90 -23.11 -33.80
N VAL A 545 -10.12 -22.25 -34.47
CA VAL A 545 -9.91 -22.29 -35.91
C VAL A 545 -8.46 -22.65 -36.18
N GLU A 546 -8.21 -23.68 -36.99
CA GLU A 546 -6.86 -24.04 -37.41
C GLU A 546 -6.39 -23.19 -38.60
N ARG A 547 -5.08 -22.95 -38.66
CA ARG A 547 -4.44 -22.33 -39.82
C ARG A 547 -4.68 -23.21 -41.05
N GLY A 548 -5.13 -22.57 -42.13
CA GLY A 548 -5.53 -23.26 -43.35
C GLY A 548 -6.98 -23.76 -43.35
N ALA A 549 -7.76 -23.52 -42.29
CA ALA A 549 -9.20 -23.73 -42.33
C ALA A 549 -9.83 -22.96 -43.50
N PRO A 550 -10.74 -23.58 -44.28
CA PRO A 550 -11.35 -22.92 -45.43
C PRO A 550 -11.96 -21.56 -45.08
N GLY A 551 -11.57 -20.52 -45.82
CA GLY A 551 -12.08 -19.16 -45.63
C GLY A 551 -11.29 -18.30 -44.63
N LEU A 552 -10.38 -18.86 -43.83
CA LEU A 552 -9.49 -18.07 -42.98
C LEU A 552 -8.42 -17.37 -43.83
N ARG A 553 -8.27 -16.05 -43.64
CA ARG A 553 -7.18 -15.25 -44.22
C ARG A 553 -6.50 -14.48 -43.10
N VAL A 554 -5.18 -14.57 -43.02
CA VAL A 554 -4.35 -13.81 -42.09
C VAL A 554 -3.68 -12.70 -42.88
N GLY A 555 -3.87 -11.45 -42.47
CA GLY A 555 -3.22 -10.30 -43.10
C GLY A 555 -1.70 -10.31 -42.88
N GLU A 556 -0.97 -9.70 -43.80
CA GLU A 556 0.45 -9.38 -43.57
C GLU A 556 0.56 -8.26 -42.51
N PRO A 557 1.67 -8.20 -41.74
CA PRO A 557 1.93 -7.07 -40.86
C PRO A 557 2.01 -5.78 -41.69
N GLU A 558 1.31 -4.71 -41.26
CA GLU A 558 1.44 -3.37 -41.87
C GLU A 558 2.78 -2.70 -41.57
#